data_AF-A0AAD6DRJ0-F1
#
_entry.id   AF-A0AAD6DRJ0-F1
#
_cell.length_a   1.000
_cell.length_b   1.000
_cell.length_c   1.000
_cell.angle_alpha   90.00
_cell.angle_beta   90.00
_cell.angle_gamma   90.00
#
_symmetry.space_group_name_H-M   'P 1'
#
loop_
_entity.id
_entity.type
_entity.pdbx_description
1 polymer ?
#
loop_
_entity_poly.entity_id
_entity_poly.type
_entity_poly.pdbx_seq_one_letter_code
_entity_poly.pdbx_strand_id
1 'polypeptide(L)'
;MRLIKNKIEHNGSGAVTLCPEEPEDMWHAYNLIRPSDILRASAIRRVTTTQDTGSTTSSRVHLTLEIRVKNLDFDPQSSQLHISGQILNETAHTKIGQFHTLDLELNRNFTLEKQNETGSDGEGVGWDSIAIEMLKDAVDESGKRRAEAIAVVMQEGLAHICFIGQFQTILKQKVEMSVPRKRQGGGDHDKGMNKFYRVTLDTLLRQMDFNTSTTSGSNNDEVRPVLLAFPGFVAAGFQKFIQSEATSTPGLRRLLNSTVVVHSANGYLNSLSEVLQSPAVKSLLSDTKYARETKLMDDFLDQLRKETNKATYGPREVESAVDQGAVGRGGGILIMSNRLFRSQDIAERKRWVSLVDRVRDVEGGEVPNPQFRS
;
A
#
# COMPACT_ATOMS: atom_id res chain seq x y z
N MET A 1 -4.39 3.55 10.06
CA MET A 1 -5.30 2.90 11.01
C MET A 1 -5.38 3.72 12.26
N ARG A 2 -6.57 3.76 12.87
CA ARG A 2 -6.75 4.29 14.21
C ARG A 2 -6.58 3.18 15.24
N LEU A 3 -5.69 3.42 16.20
CA LEU A 3 -5.48 2.54 17.34
C LEU A 3 -6.55 2.78 18.39
N ILE A 4 -7.31 1.73 18.75
CA ILE A 4 -8.38 1.84 19.74
C ILE A 4 -7.92 1.35 21.11
N LYS A 5 -7.24 0.20 21.14
CA LYS A 5 -6.68 -0.38 22.36
C LYS A 5 -5.33 -1.01 22.05
N ASN A 6 -4.35 -0.73 22.91
CA ASN A 6 -3.04 -1.36 22.88
C ASN A 6 -2.83 -2.10 24.21
N LYS A 7 -2.70 -3.43 24.15
CA LYS A 7 -2.38 -4.29 25.30
C LYS A 7 -1.21 -5.20 24.95
N ILE A 8 -0.12 -4.64 24.44
CA ILE A 8 1.13 -5.36 24.23
C ILE A 8 1.91 -5.36 25.55
N GLU A 9 2.24 -6.55 26.05
CA GLU A 9 3.09 -6.75 27.23
C GLU A 9 4.58 -6.74 26.87
N HIS A 10 5.46 -6.55 27.86
CA HIS A 10 6.91 -6.54 27.64
C HIS A 10 7.47 -7.87 27.14
N ASN A 11 6.76 -8.98 27.37
CA ASN A 11 7.12 -10.32 26.90
C ASN A 11 6.76 -10.57 25.42
N GLY A 12 6.28 -9.54 24.70
CA GLY A 12 5.84 -9.66 23.31
C GLY A 12 4.49 -10.35 23.12
N SER A 13 3.81 -10.75 24.19
CA SER A 13 2.41 -11.20 24.13
C SER A 13 1.46 -10.02 24.16
N GLY A 14 0.24 -10.22 23.66
CA GLY A 14 -0.80 -9.22 23.80
C GLY A 14 -1.67 -9.03 22.58
N ALA A 15 -2.65 -8.15 22.74
CA ALA A 15 -3.67 -7.88 21.73
C ALA A 15 -3.79 -6.38 21.44
N VAL A 16 -4.03 -6.07 20.17
CA VAL A 16 -4.23 -4.70 19.68
C VAL A 16 -5.56 -4.62 18.95
N THR A 17 -6.39 -3.64 19.28
CA THR A 17 -7.63 -3.35 18.56
C THR A 17 -7.41 -2.16 17.63
N LEU A 18 -7.63 -2.39 16.34
CA LEU A 18 -7.42 -1.43 15.25
C LEU A 18 -8.72 -1.18 14.50
N CYS A 19 -8.85 0.04 13.97
CA CYS A 19 -9.90 0.43 13.04
C CYS A 19 -9.24 0.92 11.74
N PRO A 20 -9.41 0.20 10.62
CA PRO A 20 -8.93 0.66 9.33
C PRO A 20 -9.88 1.72 8.79
N GLU A 21 -9.38 2.92 8.54
CA GLU A 21 -10.19 4.07 8.10
C GLU A 21 -10.02 4.31 6.59
N GLU A 22 -8.83 3.98 6.07
CA GLU A 22 -8.46 4.19 4.67
C GLU A 22 -8.14 2.87 3.95
N PRO A 23 -8.25 2.82 2.61
CA PRO A 23 -7.87 1.64 1.84
C PRO A 23 -6.42 1.16 2.06
N GLU A 24 -5.47 2.08 2.32
CA GLU A 24 -4.08 1.74 2.64
C GLU A 24 -3.92 1.00 3.96
N ASP A 25 -4.87 1.19 4.89
CA ASP A 25 -4.86 0.49 6.17
C ASP A 25 -5.04 -1.02 6.01
N MET A 26 -5.73 -1.46 4.96
CA MET A 26 -5.90 -2.88 4.66
C MET A 26 -4.59 -3.51 4.20
N TRP A 27 -3.73 -2.76 3.50
CA TRP A 27 -2.38 -3.20 3.17
C TRP A 27 -1.51 -3.34 4.42
N HIS A 28 -1.60 -2.37 5.35
CA HIS A 28 -0.91 -2.47 6.63
C HIS A 28 -1.41 -3.65 7.47
N ALA A 29 -2.73 -3.86 7.54
CA ALA A 29 -3.32 -5.00 8.23
C ALA A 29 -2.86 -6.33 7.60
N TYR A 30 -2.82 -6.42 6.27
CA TYR A 30 -2.31 -7.59 5.54
C TYR A 30 -0.85 -7.90 5.88
N ASN A 31 -0.02 -6.87 6.01
CA ASN A 31 1.38 -7.02 6.38
C ASN A 31 1.59 -7.35 7.87
N LEU A 32 0.71 -6.86 8.74
CA LEU A 32 0.77 -7.07 10.17
C LEU A 32 0.27 -8.47 10.59
N ILE A 33 -0.82 -8.95 9.98
CA ILE A 33 -1.45 -10.23 10.32
C ILE A 33 -0.67 -11.38 9.68
N ARG A 34 -0.36 -12.40 10.48
CA ARG A 34 0.40 -13.59 10.06
C ARG A 34 -0.47 -14.86 10.20
N PRO A 35 -0.16 -15.93 9.45
CA PRO A 35 -0.69 -17.26 9.77
C PRO A 35 -0.41 -17.62 11.23
N SER A 36 -1.28 -18.39 11.85
CA SER A 36 -1.28 -18.74 13.29
C SER A 36 -1.70 -17.63 14.26
N ASP A 37 -1.70 -16.36 13.85
CA ASP A 37 -2.23 -15.28 14.69
C ASP A 37 -3.73 -15.49 15.00
N ILE A 38 -4.19 -14.90 16.10
CA ILE A 38 -5.59 -14.93 16.50
C ILE A 38 -6.22 -13.59 16.12
N LEU A 39 -7.31 -13.65 15.36
CA LEU A 39 -8.05 -12.49 14.90
C LEU A 39 -9.48 -12.54 15.39
N ARG A 40 -9.94 -11.45 16.00
CA ARG A 40 -11.32 -11.26 16.43
C ARG A 40 -11.97 -10.10 15.70
N ALA A 41 -13.01 -10.38 14.92
CA ALA A 41 -13.74 -9.37 14.16
C ALA A 41 -15.23 -9.73 14.04
N SER A 42 -16.04 -8.75 13.61
CA SER A 42 -17.44 -8.96 13.27
C SER A 42 -17.57 -9.68 11.93
N ALA A 43 -18.43 -10.68 11.87
CA ALA A 43 -18.76 -11.46 10.68
C ALA A 43 -20.26 -11.52 10.47
N ILE A 44 -20.68 -11.71 9.21
CA ILE A 44 -22.08 -11.98 8.87
C ILE A 44 -22.16 -13.43 8.40
N ARG A 45 -22.95 -14.24 9.10
CA ARG A 45 -23.18 -15.64 8.73
C ARG A 45 -24.64 -15.86 8.34
N ARG A 46 -24.85 -16.54 7.21
CA ARG A 46 -26.17 -17.06 6.86
C ARG A 46 -26.41 -18.32 7.68
N VAL A 47 -27.43 -18.30 8.53
CA VAL A 47 -27.86 -19.44 9.36
C VAL A 47 -29.15 -19.98 8.76
N THR A 48 -29.17 -21.27 8.47
CA THR A 48 -30.37 -21.97 8.00
C THR A 48 -30.94 -22.75 9.18
N THR A 49 -32.15 -22.41 9.59
CA THR A 49 -32.88 -23.11 10.65
C THR A 49 -33.96 -23.96 10.01
N THR A 50 -33.86 -25.27 10.19
CA THR A 50 -34.91 -26.25 9.87
C THR A 50 -35.92 -26.31 11.01
N GLN A 51 -37.17 -25.97 10.74
CA GLN A 51 -38.27 -26.17 11.69
C GLN A 51 -38.74 -27.63 11.68
N ASP A 52 -39.42 -28.07 12.74
CA ASP A 52 -39.96 -29.43 12.87
C ASP A 52 -40.96 -29.80 11.75
N THR A 53 -41.54 -28.80 11.10
CA THR A 53 -42.41 -28.94 9.92
C THR A 53 -41.66 -29.25 8.62
N GLY A 54 -40.33 -29.35 8.66
CA GLY A 54 -39.47 -29.57 7.50
C GLY A 54 -39.19 -28.31 6.67
N SER A 55 -39.75 -27.16 7.04
CA SER A 55 -39.49 -25.89 6.36
C SER A 55 -38.14 -25.30 6.77
N THR A 56 -37.33 -24.87 5.79
CA THR A 56 -36.05 -24.18 6.01
C THR A 56 -36.24 -22.68 5.91
N THR A 57 -35.93 -21.96 6.98
CA THR A 57 -35.83 -20.50 6.96
C THR A 57 -34.36 -20.09 7.07
N SER A 58 -33.93 -19.12 6.27
CA SER A 58 -32.55 -18.63 6.31
C SER A 58 -32.50 -17.17 6.74
N SER A 59 -31.74 -16.88 7.79
CA SER A 59 -31.51 -15.52 8.30
C SER A 59 -30.01 -15.18 8.25
N ARG A 60 -29.70 -13.89 8.17
CA ARG A 60 -28.32 -13.39 8.31
C ARG A 60 -28.13 -12.92 9.74
N VAL A 61 -27.11 -13.44 10.42
CA VAL A 61 -26.80 -13.11 11.81
C VAL A 61 -25.42 -12.48 11.89
N HIS A 62 -25.33 -11.35 12.59
CA HIS A 62 -24.06 -10.71 12.93
C HIS A 62 -23.46 -11.40 14.16
N LEU A 63 -22.21 -11.82 14.05
CA LEU A 63 -21.50 -12.56 15.09
C LEU A 63 -20.10 -11.99 15.24
N THR A 64 -19.58 -11.97 16.46
CA THR A 64 -18.15 -11.71 16.67
C THR A 64 -17.44 -13.05 16.72
N LEU A 65 -16.57 -13.31 15.74
CA LEU A 65 -15.82 -14.55 15.65
C LEU A 65 -14.36 -14.30 15.96
N GLU A 66 -13.78 -15.24 16.66
CA GLU A 66 -12.36 -15.33 16.93
C GLU A 66 -11.81 -16.50 16.12
N ILE A 67 -10.89 -16.23 15.20
CA ILE A 67 -10.32 -17.25 14.31
C ILE A 67 -8.81 -17.34 14.50
N ARG A 68 -8.27 -18.55 14.40
CA ARG A 68 -6.85 -18.78 14.13
C ARG A 68 -6.62 -18.66 12.63
N VAL A 69 -5.83 -17.68 12.23
CA VAL A 69 -5.56 -17.36 10.82
C VAL A 69 -4.81 -18.53 10.16
N LYS A 70 -5.28 -18.95 8.99
CA LYS A 70 -4.58 -19.91 8.13
C LYS A 70 -4.04 -19.24 6.88
N ASN A 71 -4.92 -18.62 6.09
CA ASN A 71 -4.53 -17.93 4.87
C ASN A 71 -5.11 -16.51 4.85
N LEU A 72 -4.35 -15.61 4.24
CA LEU A 72 -4.69 -14.21 4.02
C LEU A 72 -4.74 -13.98 2.50
N ASP A 73 -5.81 -13.37 2.02
CA ASP A 73 -5.97 -12.95 0.63
C ASP A 73 -6.30 -11.46 0.59
N PHE A 74 -5.49 -10.70 -0.14
CA PHE A 74 -5.61 -9.24 -0.24
C PHE A 74 -5.79 -8.87 -1.71
N ASP A 75 -6.87 -8.16 -2.00
CA ASP A 75 -7.10 -7.57 -3.31
C ASP A 75 -6.71 -6.08 -3.28
N PRO A 76 -5.63 -5.67 -3.97
CA PRO A 76 -5.19 -4.28 -4.01
C PRO A 76 -6.20 -3.34 -4.69
N GLN A 77 -7.01 -3.84 -5.63
CA GLN A 77 -7.92 -3.01 -6.41
C GLN A 77 -9.16 -2.62 -5.59
N SER A 78 -9.77 -3.60 -4.92
CA SER A 78 -10.90 -3.37 -4.03
C SER A 78 -10.48 -2.97 -2.61
N SER A 79 -9.20 -3.11 -2.27
CA SER A 79 -8.64 -2.90 -0.93
C SER A 79 -9.39 -3.72 0.12
N GLN A 80 -9.72 -4.97 -0.23
CA GLN A 80 -10.40 -5.93 0.63
C GLN A 80 -9.40 -6.97 1.15
N LEU A 81 -9.52 -7.31 2.42
CA LEU A 81 -8.68 -8.30 3.09
C LEU A 81 -9.56 -9.44 3.61
N HIS A 82 -9.41 -10.61 2.98
CA HIS A 82 -10.11 -11.83 3.33
C HIS A 82 -9.19 -12.72 4.16
N ILE A 83 -9.66 -13.11 5.34
CA ILE A 83 -8.84 -13.84 6.31
C ILE A 83 -9.54 -15.15 6.65
N SER A 84 -9.02 -16.24 6.11
CA SER A 84 -9.56 -17.58 6.36
C SER A 84 -8.88 -18.22 7.56
N GLY A 85 -9.66 -18.88 8.40
CA GLY A 85 -9.17 -19.47 9.63
C GLY A 85 -10.13 -20.44 10.28
N GLN A 86 -9.68 -21.03 11.39
CA GLN A 86 -10.50 -21.91 12.24
C GLN A 86 -11.06 -21.12 13.42
N ILE A 87 -12.37 -21.25 13.67
CA ILE A 87 -13.05 -20.60 14.79
C ILE A 87 -12.55 -21.18 16.12
N LEU A 88 -12.17 -20.30 17.05
CA LEU A 88 -11.72 -20.62 18.40
C LEU A 88 -12.80 -20.40 19.46
N ASN A 89 -13.75 -19.48 19.22
CA ASN A 89 -14.83 -19.19 20.16
C ASN A 89 -16.13 -19.93 19.81
N GLU A 90 -16.85 -20.39 20.83
CA GLU A 90 -18.20 -20.91 20.64
C GLU A 90 -19.19 -19.75 20.57
N THR A 91 -20.09 -19.78 19.58
CA THR A 91 -21.24 -18.85 19.51
C THR A 91 -22.52 -19.65 19.34
N ALA A 92 -23.68 -19.02 19.58
CA ALA A 92 -24.98 -19.66 19.41
C ALA A 92 -25.21 -20.30 18.03
N HIS A 93 -24.45 -19.90 17.00
CA HIS A 93 -24.58 -20.39 15.64
C HIS A 93 -23.29 -20.97 15.05
N THR A 94 -22.19 -21.04 15.81
CA THR A 94 -20.90 -21.54 15.33
C THR A 94 -20.21 -22.43 16.35
N LYS A 95 -19.74 -23.59 15.88
CA LYS A 95 -18.95 -24.52 16.68
C LYS A 95 -17.45 -24.23 16.53
N ILE A 96 -16.69 -24.48 17.59
CA ILE A 96 -15.23 -24.42 17.59
C ILE A 96 -14.67 -25.39 16.54
N GLY A 97 -13.60 -24.98 15.86
CA GLY A 97 -12.91 -25.77 14.84
C GLY A 97 -13.51 -25.68 13.43
N GLN A 98 -14.71 -25.10 13.26
CA GLN A 98 -15.24 -24.81 11.93
C GLN A 98 -14.39 -23.76 11.22
N PHE A 99 -14.33 -23.85 9.89
CA PHE A 99 -13.65 -22.85 9.08
C PHE A 99 -14.58 -21.69 8.76
N HIS A 100 -14.03 -20.49 8.78
CA HIS A 100 -14.71 -19.28 8.34
C HIS A 100 -13.71 -18.31 7.72
N THR A 101 -14.22 -17.44 6.85
CA THR A 101 -13.46 -16.33 6.27
C THR A 101 -14.02 -15.05 6.85
N LEU A 102 -13.17 -14.28 7.52
CA LEU A 102 -13.46 -12.94 7.99
C LEU A 102 -13.08 -11.92 6.93
N ASP A 103 -14.05 -11.11 6.52
CA ASP A 103 -13.83 -9.99 5.62
C ASP A 103 -13.64 -8.74 6.47
N LEU A 104 -12.44 -8.15 6.43
CA LEU A 104 -12.20 -6.89 7.13
C LEU A 104 -12.81 -5.75 6.32
N GLU A 105 -13.60 -4.92 7.00
CA GLU A 105 -14.25 -3.76 6.42
C GLU A 105 -13.67 -2.46 6.97
N LEU A 106 -13.70 -1.41 6.16
CA LEU A 106 -13.35 -0.06 6.59
C LEU A 106 -14.29 0.41 7.71
N ASN A 107 -13.76 1.20 8.64
CA ASN A 107 -14.42 1.75 9.82
C ASN A 107 -15.00 0.70 10.78
N ARG A 108 -14.55 -0.57 10.69
CA ARG A 108 -14.92 -1.62 11.64
C ARG A 108 -13.71 -2.11 12.43
N ASN A 109 -13.92 -2.30 13.72
CA ASN A 109 -12.85 -2.69 14.60
C ASN A 109 -12.53 -4.18 14.44
N PHE A 110 -11.25 -4.50 14.36
CA PHE A 110 -10.74 -5.86 14.53
C PHE A 110 -9.71 -5.87 15.65
N THR A 111 -9.59 -7.01 16.34
CA THR A 111 -8.57 -7.22 17.35
C THR A 111 -7.61 -8.29 16.87
N LEU A 112 -6.33 -7.95 16.80
CA LEU A 112 -5.25 -8.85 16.46
C LEU A 112 -4.50 -9.22 17.73
N GLU A 113 -4.32 -10.51 17.94
CA GLU A 113 -3.48 -11.09 18.97
C GLU A 113 -2.43 -11.95 18.28
N LYS A 114 -1.16 -11.61 18.50
CA LYS A 114 -0.06 -12.38 17.94
C LYS A 114 0.21 -13.56 18.83
N GLN A 115 0.18 -14.76 18.26
CA GLN A 115 0.44 -15.96 19.03
C GLN A 115 1.95 -16.01 19.32
N ASN A 116 2.29 -16.19 20.60
CA ASN A 116 3.68 -16.47 20.98
C ASN A 116 4.07 -17.82 20.39
N GLU A 117 4.82 -17.81 19.29
CA GLU A 117 5.41 -19.02 18.75
C GLU A 117 6.64 -19.35 19.60
N THR A 118 6.53 -20.40 20.41
CA THR A 118 7.66 -20.94 21.18
C THR A 118 8.66 -21.51 20.19
N GLY A 119 9.77 -20.79 19.96
CA GLY A 119 10.91 -21.38 19.27
C GLY A 119 11.54 -22.49 20.11
N SER A 120 12.48 -23.24 19.54
CA SER A 120 13.31 -24.24 20.25
C SER A 120 13.94 -23.70 21.54
N ASP A 121 14.13 -22.38 21.61
CA ASP A 121 14.88 -21.69 22.66
C ASP A 121 13.98 -21.15 23.79
N GLY A 122 12.68 -21.44 23.78
CA GLY A 122 11.74 -21.05 24.85
C GLY A 122 11.28 -19.59 24.82
N GLU A 123 11.93 -18.72 24.04
CA GLU A 123 11.49 -17.34 23.83
C GLU A 123 10.35 -17.28 22.80
N GLY A 124 9.16 -16.94 23.29
CA GLY A 124 7.95 -16.75 22.50
C GLY A 124 8.02 -15.46 21.70
N VAL A 125 7.94 -15.56 20.38
CA VAL A 125 7.91 -14.38 19.49
C VAL A 125 6.47 -14.14 19.09
N GLY A 126 5.80 -13.21 19.75
CA GLY A 126 4.52 -12.65 19.32
C GLY A 126 4.74 -11.34 18.57
N TRP A 127 4.69 -10.25 19.31
CA TRP A 127 5.01 -8.89 18.87
C TRP A 127 6.52 -8.66 18.87
N ASP A 128 7.15 -8.90 17.72
CA ASP A 128 8.55 -8.52 17.47
C ASP A 128 8.72 -7.01 17.27
N SER A 129 9.97 -6.53 17.36
CA SER A 129 10.33 -5.11 17.16
C SER A 129 9.79 -4.58 15.83
N ILE A 130 9.86 -5.40 14.78
CA ILE A 130 9.40 -5.10 13.43
C ILE A 130 7.87 -5.00 13.39
N ALA A 131 7.11 -5.91 14.00
CA ALA A 131 5.65 -5.82 14.06
C ALA A 131 5.20 -4.58 14.85
N ILE A 132 5.92 -4.21 15.91
CA ILE A 132 5.65 -2.99 16.66
C ILE A 132 5.93 -1.75 15.80
N GLU A 133 7.02 -1.74 15.03
CA GLU A 133 7.34 -0.66 14.11
C GLU A 133 6.33 -0.58 12.96
N MET A 134 5.92 -1.70 12.38
CA MET A 134 4.86 -1.78 11.38
C MET A 134 3.52 -1.31 11.94
N LEU A 135 3.23 -1.61 13.21
CA LEU A 135 2.04 -1.11 13.89
C LEU A 135 2.12 0.42 14.05
N LYS A 136 3.28 0.98 14.40
CA LYS A 136 3.48 2.44 14.45
C LYS A 136 3.35 3.08 13.07
N ASP A 137 3.99 2.50 12.05
CA ASP A 137 3.84 2.91 10.65
C ASP A 137 2.38 2.84 10.17
N ALA A 138 1.59 1.93 10.74
CA ALA A 138 0.16 1.77 10.48
C ALA A 138 -0.75 2.60 11.40
N VAL A 139 -0.22 3.17 12.49
CA VAL A 139 -0.89 4.08 13.43
C VAL A 139 -0.09 5.40 13.48
N ASP A 140 -0.33 6.24 12.48
CA ASP A 140 0.28 7.54 12.30
C ASP A 140 -0.85 8.52 12.55
N GLU A 141 -0.71 9.24 13.66
CA GLU A 141 -1.67 10.20 14.17
C GLU A 141 -1.62 11.51 13.36
N SER A 142 -0.66 11.67 12.43
CA SER A 142 -0.48 12.91 11.67
C SER A 142 -1.61 13.20 10.65
N GLY A 143 -2.51 12.26 10.35
CA GLY A 143 -3.61 12.46 9.38
C GLY A 143 -3.16 12.76 7.93
N LYS A 144 -1.87 12.58 7.63
CA LYS A 144 -1.24 12.86 6.33
C LYS A 144 -1.20 11.67 5.37
N ARG A 145 -1.84 10.53 5.70
CA ARG A 145 -1.85 9.27 4.93
C ARG A 145 -2.59 9.30 3.59
N ARG A 146 -2.93 10.50 3.15
CA ARG A 146 -3.59 10.73 1.89
C ARG A 146 -2.58 10.52 0.77
N ALA A 147 -2.99 9.83 -0.30
CA ALA A 147 -2.21 9.73 -1.54
C ALA A 147 -1.48 11.04 -1.85
N GLU A 148 -0.16 10.96 -1.90
CA GLU A 148 0.76 12.10 -1.93
C GLU A 148 0.80 12.71 -3.33
N ALA A 149 0.52 11.92 -4.36
CA ALA A 149 0.39 12.39 -5.73
C ALA A 149 -0.58 11.54 -6.55
N ILE A 150 -1.10 12.13 -7.62
CA ILE A 150 -1.86 11.43 -8.64
C ILE A 150 -1.02 11.42 -9.90
N ALA A 151 -0.77 10.25 -10.49
CA ALA A 151 -0.06 10.12 -11.75
C ALA A 151 -0.99 9.70 -12.87
N VAL A 152 -1.00 10.45 -13.96
CA VAL A 152 -1.70 10.12 -15.20
C VAL A 152 -0.64 9.78 -16.23
N VAL A 153 -0.46 8.49 -16.49
CA VAL A 153 0.42 8.00 -17.55
C VAL A 153 -0.43 7.81 -18.80
N MET A 154 -0.10 8.49 -19.90
CA MET A 154 -0.94 8.50 -21.09
C MET A 154 -0.14 8.43 -22.39
N GLN A 155 -0.76 7.83 -23.41
CA GLN A 155 -0.36 7.85 -24.81
C GLN A 155 -1.62 8.06 -25.68
N GLU A 156 -1.47 8.16 -26.99
CA GLU A 156 -2.61 8.30 -27.90
C GLU A 156 -3.59 7.11 -27.74
N GLY A 157 -4.79 7.38 -27.23
CA GLY A 157 -5.85 6.38 -27.06
C GLY A 157 -5.74 5.50 -25.80
N LEU A 158 -4.75 5.71 -24.93
CA LEU A 158 -4.63 4.98 -23.66
C LEU A 158 -4.20 5.91 -22.54
N ALA A 159 -4.91 5.90 -21.42
CA ALA A 159 -4.50 6.58 -20.20
C ALA A 159 -4.70 5.69 -18.97
N HIS A 160 -3.72 5.73 -18.08
CA HIS A 160 -3.72 5.07 -16.77
C HIS A 160 -3.70 6.13 -15.68
N ILE A 161 -4.75 6.15 -14.87
CA ILE A 161 -4.86 7.05 -13.72
C ILE A 161 -4.46 6.26 -12.47
N CYS A 162 -3.33 6.62 -11.88
CA CYS A 162 -2.71 5.97 -10.75
C CYS A 162 -2.68 6.92 -9.56
N PHE A 163 -2.94 6.38 -8.37
CA PHE A 163 -2.80 7.11 -7.11
C PHE A 163 -1.53 6.61 -6.44
N ILE A 164 -0.62 7.53 -6.14
CA ILE A 164 0.64 7.24 -5.47
C ILE A 164 0.42 7.56 -3.99
N GLY A 165 0.23 6.51 -3.20
CA GLY A 165 0.27 6.57 -1.74
C GLY A 165 1.68 6.47 -1.20
N GLN A 166 1.81 6.62 0.11
CA GLN A 166 3.06 6.40 0.84
C GLN A 166 3.56 4.96 0.64
N PHE A 167 2.64 4.01 0.74
CA PHE A 167 2.99 2.58 0.83
C PHE A 167 2.59 1.76 -0.39
N GLN A 168 1.61 2.20 -1.19
CA GLN A 168 1.22 1.55 -2.44
C GLN A 168 0.89 2.53 -3.59
N THR A 169 1.11 2.11 -4.84
CA THR A 169 0.60 2.80 -6.03
C THR A 169 -0.55 1.99 -6.57
N ILE A 170 -1.74 2.58 -6.63
CA ILE A 170 -2.96 1.89 -7.06
C ILE A 170 -3.36 2.44 -8.43
N LEU A 171 -3.45 1.57 -9.44
CA LEU A 171 -4.16 1.91 -10.67
C LEU A 171 -5.65 2.01 -10.35
N LYS A 172 -6.25 3.19 -10.48
CA LYS A 172 -7.68 3.40 -10.24
C LYS A 172 -8.52 3.18 -11.48
N GLN A 173 -8.04 3.65 -12.64
CA GLN A 173 -8.80 3.53 -13.88
C GLN A 173 -7.88 3.45 -15.09
N LYS A 174 -8.24 2.55 -16.02
CA LYS A 174 -7.72 2.51 -17.38
C LYS A 174 -8.76 3.11 -18.32
N VAL A 175 -8.37 4.09 -19.12
CA VAL A 175 -9.17 4.68 -20.20
C VAL A 175 -8.54 4.23 -21.50
N GLU A 176 -9.29 3.50 -22.32
CA GLU A 176 -8.82 3.01 -23.62
C GLU A 176 -9.82 3.41 -24.70
N MET A 177 -9.33 4.09 -25.73
CA MET A 177 -10.13 4.62 -26.83
C MET A 177 -9.36 4.49 -28.15
N SER A 178 -10.03 4.02 -29.20
CA SER A 178 -9.43 4.00 -30.53
C SER A 178 -9.39 5.41 -31.13
N VAL A 179 -8.20 5.98 -31.23
CA VAL A 179 -7.97 7.29 -31.87
C VAL A 179 -7.58 7.06 -33.35
N PRO A 180 -8.31 7.63 -34.32
CA PRO A 180 -7.97 7.50 -35.74
C PRO A 180 -6.57 8.04 -36.03
N ARG A 181 -5.80 7.36 -36.88
CA ARG A 181 -4.49 7.87 -37.32
C ARG A 181 -4.64 9.15 -38.14
N LYS A 182 -3.68 10.05 -38.02
CA LYS A 182 -3.62 11.30 -38.80
C LYS A 182 -3.55 10.98 -40.31
N ARG A 183 -4.57 11.42 -41.06
CA ARG A 183 -4.62 11.34 -42.53
C ARG A 183 -4.50 12.73 -43.13
N GLN A 184 -3.87 12.84 -44.29
CA GLN A 184 -3.76 14.12 -45.00
C GLN A 184 -5.15 14.65 -45.36
N GLY A 185 -5.52 15.84 -44.86
CA GLY A 185 -6.81 16.48 -45.11
C GLY A 185 -7.96 16.10 -44.16
N GLY A 186 -7.75 15.23 -43.18
CA GLY A 186 -8.80 14.81 -42.23
C GLY A 186 -8.66 15.43 -40.84
N GLY A 187 -9.71 16.12 -40.36
CA GLY A 187 -9.81 16.65 -38.98
C GLY A 187 -10.31 15.64 -37.94
N ASP A 188 -10.51 14.39 -38.33
CA ASP A 188 -11.10 13.34 -37.47
C ASP A 188 -10.16 12.90 -36.35
N HIS A 189 -8.84 13.00 -36.56
CA HIS A 189 -7.84 12.73 -35.54
C HIS A 189 -7.96 13.72 -34.37
N ASP A 190 -8.04 15.02 -34.66
CA ASP A 190 -8.15 16.07 -33.64
C ASP A 190 -9.48 15.96 -32.87
N LYS A 191 -10.57 15.62 -33.56
CA LYS A 191 -11.86 15.32 -32.91
C LYS A 191 -11.78 14.10 -32.00
N GLY A 192 -11.11 13.04 -32.45
CA GLY A 192 -10.87 11.83 -31.65
C GLY A 192 -10.03 12.11 -30.41
N MET A 193 -8.98 12.92 -30.55
CA MET A 193 -8.11 13.31 -29.45
C MET A 193 -8.82 14.20 -28.43
N ASN A 194 -9.60 15.19 -28.88
CA ASN A 194 -10.43 16.02 -27.99
C ASN A 194 -11.44 15.18 -27.21
N LYS A 195 -12.06 14.18 -27.85
CA LYS A 195 -12.96 13.24 -27.16
C LYS A 195 -12.21 12.43 -26.10
N PHE A 196 -11.01 11.94 -26.43
CA PHE A 196 -10.16 11.20 -25.51
C PHE A 196 -9.72 12.05 -24.30
N TYR A 197 -9.30 13.30 -24.52
CA TYR A 197 -8.94 14.24 -23.45
C TYR A 197 -10.12 14.53 -22.52
N ARG A 198 -11.32 14.77 -23.08
CA ARG A 198 -12.52 14.99 -22.27
C ARG A 198 -12.86 13.78 -21.40
N VAL A 199 -12.88 12.58 -21.97
CA VAL A 199 -13.16 11.35 -21.21
C VAL A 199 -12.12 11.12 -20.11
N THR A 200 -10.84 11.41 -20.39
CA THR A 200 -9.75 11.28 -19.43
C THR A 200 -9.89 12.28 -18.28
N LEU A 201 -10.21 13.54 -18.59
CA LEU A 201 -10.43 14.60 -17.59
C LEU A 201 -11.67 14.30 -16.72
N ASP A 202 -12.79 13.93 -17.32
CA ASP A 202 -14.02 13.57 -16.61
C ASP A 202 -13.76 12.38 -15.67
N THR A 203 -12.93 11.42 -16.11
CA THR A 203 -12.55 10.26 -15.31
C THR A 203 -11.63 10.66 -14.16
N LEU A 204 -10.64 11.53 -14.41
CA LEU A 204 -9.76 12.06 -13.37
C LEU A 204 -10.57 12.78 -12.27
N LEU A 205 -11.48 13.67 -12.66
CA LEU A 205 -12.33 14.44 -11.74
C LEU A 205 -13.18 13.51 -10.87
N ARG A 206 -13.87 12.52 -11.47
CA ARG A 206 -14.64 11.53 -10.70
C ARG A 206 -13.80 10.78 -9.68
N GLN A 207 -12.56 10.43 -10.03
CA GLN A 207 -11.66 9.71 -9.12
C GLN A 207 -11.08 10.61 -8.01
N MET A 208 -10.93 11.91 -8.26
CA MET A 208 -10.53 12.89 -7.25
C MET A 208 -11.66 13.22 -6.27
N ASP A 209 -12.88 13.39 -6.78
CA ASP A 209 -14.05 13.71 -5.95
C ASP A 209 -14.38 12.56 -4.98
N PHE A 210 -14.32 11.30 -5.44
CA PHE A 210 -14.54 10.12 -4.60
C PHE A 210 -13.55 10.00 -3.43
N ASN A 211 -12.33 10.54 -3.59
CA ASN A 211 -11.31 10.56 -2.53
C ASN A 211 -11.40 11.78 -1.62
N THR A 212 -12.18 12.81 -1.99
CA THR A 212 -12.36 14.04 -1.21
C THR A 212 -13.61 13.97 -0.32
N SER A 213 -14.61 13.17 -0.70
CA SER A 213 -15.94 13.17 -0.08
C SER A 213 -16.09 12.41 1.24
N THR A 214 -15.07 11.72 1.76
CA THR A 214 -15.24 10.87 2.95
C THR A 214 -14.85 11.50 4.29
N THR A 215 -14.21 12.69 4.37
CA THR A 215 -13.96 13.32 5.71
C THR A 215 -13.48 14.78 5.77
N SER A 216 -13.54 15.62 4.72
CA SER A 216 -13.09 17.02 4.88
C SER A 216 -13.88 18.06 4.06
N GLY A 217 -14.97 18.55 4.65
CA GLY A 217 -15.64 19.80 4.27
C GLY A 217 -14.87 21.05 4.77
N SER A 218 -13.56 21.10 4.55
CA SER A 218 -12.73 22.28 4.85
C SER A 218 -12.02 22.73 3.59
N ASN A 219 -12.24 24.00 3.20
CA ASN A 219 -11.70 24.65 2.00
C ASN A 219 -10.16 24.76 1.96
N ASN A 220 -9.44 24.14 2.90
CA ASN A 220 -8.00 24.28 3.09
C ASN A 220 -7.21 22.97 2.95
N ASP A 221 -7.78 21.93 2.34
CA ASP A 221 -7.00 20.74 1.97
C ASP A 221 -5.95 21.12 0.92
N GLU A 222 -4.69 20.75 1.14
CA GLU A 222 -3.62 20.92 0.16
C GLU A 222 -3.96 20.20 -1.14
N VAL A 223 -3.78 20.86 -2.29
CA VAL A 223 -3.96 20.18 -3.58
C VAL A 223 -2.83 19.19 -3.76
N ARG A 224 -3.18 17.92 -3.89
CA ARG A 224 -2.21 16.88 -4.22
C ARG A 224 -1.65 17.13 -5.61
N PRO A 225 -0.33 17.08 -5.80
CA PRO A 225 0.28 17.24 -7.12
C PRO A 225 -0.23 16.20 -8.11
N VAL A 226 -0.49 16.65 -9.34
CA VAL A 226 -0.89 15.80 -10.47
C VAL A 226 0.27 15.68 -11.43
N LEU A 227 0.86 14.49 -11.52
CA LEU A 227 1.92 14.16 -12.45
C LEU A 227 1.30 13.73 -13.78
N LEU A 228 1.59 14.46 -14.86
CA LEU A 228 1.23 14.07 -16.22
C LEU A 228 2.47 13.44 -16.88
N ALA A 229 2.40 12.15 -17.16
CA ALA A 229 3.49 11.36 -17.75
C ALA A 229 3.13 10.86 -19.15
N PHE A 230 3.97 11.13 -20.14
CA PHE A 230 3.65 10.82 -21.53
C PHE A 230 4.89 10.82 -22.44
N PRO A 231 4.84 10.04 -23.54
CA PRO A 231 5.82 10.14 -24.62
C PRO A 231 5.51 11.33 -25.53
N GLY A 232 6.55 12.12 -25.85
CA GLY A 232 6.47 13.20 -26.82
C GLY A 232 5.59 14.39 -26.39
N PHE A 233 4.75 14.89 -27.30
CA PHE A 233 4.02 16.16 -27.13
C PHE A 233 2.58 16.01 -26.60
N VAL A 234 2.13 14.79 -26.30
CA VAL A 234 0.71 14.48 -26.03
C VAL A 234 0.16 15.26 -24.84
N ALA A 235 0.87 15.39 -23.72
CA ALA A 235 0.30 16.12 -22.59
C ALA A 235 0.69 17.59 -22.47
N ALA A 236 1.53 18.13 -23.36
CA ALA A 236 1.45 19.57 -23.64
C ALA A 236 0.08 19.89 -24.29
N GLY A 237 -0.42 19.01 -25.17
CA GLY A 237 -1.78 19.10 -25.71
C GLY A 237 -2.86 18.96 -24.64
N PHE A 238 -2.76 17.95 -23.78
CA PHE A 238 -3.70 17.74 -22.69
C PHE A 238 -3.68 18.87 -21.64
N GLN A 239 -2.51 19.37 -21.25
CA GLN A 239 -2.40 20.50 -20.33
C GLN A 239 -3.08 21.76 -20.88
N LYS A 240 -2.89 22.05 -22.19
CA LYS A 240 -3.61 23.14 -22.87
C LYS A 240 -5.12 22.92 -22.90
N PHE A 241 -5.55 21.67 -23.11
CA PHE A 241 -6.97 21.30 -23.04
C PHE A 241 -7.54 21.59 -21.64
N ILE A 242 -6.85 21.17 -20.57
CA ILE A 242 -7.25 21.47 -19.18
C ILE A 242 -7.27 22.99 -18.93
N GLN A 243 -6.29 23.75 -19.44
CA GLN A 243 -6.28 25.22 -19.35
C GLN A 243 -7.50 25.87 -20.00
N SER A 244 -7.92 25.37 -21.17
CA SER A 244 -9.11 25.87 -21.85
C SER A 244 -10.40 25.58 -21.04
N GLU A 245 -10.55 24.36 -20.52
CA GLU A 245 -11.70 23.95 -19.71
C GLU A 245 -11.72 24.63 -18.32
N ALA A 246 -10.56 24.95 -17.75
CA ALA A 246 -10.43 25.68 -16.50
C ALA A 246 -10.89 27.15 -16.59
N THR A 247 -11.08 27.68 -17.81
CA THR A 247 -11.72 28.98 -18.00
C THR A 247 -13.22 28.89 -17.70
N SER A 248 -13.85 27.78 -18.09
CA SER A 248 -15.27 27.49 -17.87
C SER A 248 -15.57 27.00 -16.45
N THR A 249 -14.64 26.28 -15.82
CA THR A 249 -14.83 25.68 -14.49
C THR A 249 -13.74 26.13 -13.51
N PRO A 250 -14.07 26.95 -12.49
CA PRO A 250 -13.06 27.56 -11.60
C PRO A 250 -12.30 26.55 -10.73
N GLY A 251 -12.89 25.39 -10.41
CA GLY A 251 -12.24 24.33 -9.62
C GLY A 251 -11.00 23.71 -10.29
N LEU A 252 -10.96 23.71 -11.63
CA LEU A 252 -9.84 23.18 -12.41
C LEU A 252 -8.58 24.07 -12.36
N ARG A 253 -8.73 25.36 -12.02
CA ARG A 253 -7.59 26.28 -11.87
C ARG A 253 -6.66 25.89 -10.72
N ARG A 254 -7.23 25.34 -9.63
CA ARG A 254 -6.46 24.83 -8.49
C ARG A 254 -5.58 23.65 -8.90
N LEU A 255 -6.12 22.76 -9.73
CA LEU A 255 -5.43 21.56 -10.23
C LEU A 255 -4.29 21.93 -11.19
N LEU A 256 -4.48 22.92 -12.07
CA LEU A 256 -3.44 23.36 -13.01
C LEU A 256 -2.17 23.84 -12.31
N ASN A 257 -2.30 24.57 -11.21
CA ASN A 257 -1.14 25.04 -10.45
C ASN A 257 -0.35 23.89 -9.80
N SER A 258 -1.02 22.77 -9.51
CA SER A 258 -0.42 21.56 -8.94
C SER A 258 0.02 20.54 -9.99
N THR A 259 -0.15 20.84 -11.28
CA THR A 259 0.12 19.90 -12.37
C THR A 259 1.59 19.97 -12.80
N VAL A 260 2.29 18.84 -12.76
CA VAL A 260 3.69 18.74 -13.22
C VAL A 260 3.75 17.83 -14.44
N VAL A 261 4.38 18.31 -15.50
CA VAL A 261 4.60 17.59 -16.74
C VAL A 261 5.93 16.84 -16.69
N VAL A 262 5.90 15.54 -16.98
CA VAL A 262 7.06 14.65 -16.96
C VAL A 262 7.09 13.82 -18.25
N HIS A 263 8.29 13.64 -18.80
CA HIS A 263 8.50 12.75 -19.94
C HIS A 263 8.43 11.29 -19.49
N SER A 264 7.78 10.43 -20.29
CA SER A 264 7.85 8.98 -20.13
C SER A 264 8.15 8.30 -21.46
N ALA A 265 8.81 7.13 -21.43
CA ALA A 265 9.09 6.38 -22.64
C ALA A 265 7.81 5.83 -23.31
N ASN A 266 6.80 5.45 -22.53
CA ASN A 266 5.53 4.93 -23.03
C ASN A 266 4.33 5.34 -22.13
N GLY A 267 3.12 5.00 -22.59
CA GLY A 267 1.87 5.29 -21.88
C GLY A 267 1.34 4.17 -20.98
N TYR A 268 2.17 3.19 -20.59
CA TYR A 268 1.79 2.03 -19.77
C TYR A 268 2.29 2.16 -18.32
N LEU A 269 1.79 1.30 -17.44
CA LEU A 269 2.13 1.31 -16.00
C LEU A 269 3.62 1.18 -15.68
N ASN A 270 4.38 0.44 -16.50
CA ASN A 270 5.82 0.25 -16.28
C ASN A 270 6.60 1.57 -16.36
N SER A 271 6.17 2.51 -17.19
CA SER A 271 6.78 3.84 -17.31
C SER A 271 6.60 4.71 -16.08
N LEU A 272 5.73 4.35 -15.13
CA LEU A 272 5.58 5.08 -13.87
C LEU A 272 6.86 5.04 -13.03
N SER A 273 7.63 3.94 -13.10
CA SER A 273 8.92 3.82 -12.41
C SER A 273 9.95 4.87 -12.90
N GLU A 274 10.02 5.08 -14.21
CA GLU A 274 10.88 6.09 -14.86
C GLU A 274 10.45 7.51 -14.49
N VAL A 275 9.14 7.77 -14.50
CA VAL A 275 8.56 9.08 -14.15
C VAL A 275 8.93 9.48 -12.72
N LEU A 276 8.85 8.53 -11.79
CA LEU A 276 9.20 8.73 -10.39
C LEU A 276 10.70 8.96 -10.17
N GLN A 277 11.56 8.51 -11.09
CA GLN A 277 13.00 8.77 -11.03
C GLN A 277 13.39 10.17 -11.50
N SER A 278 12.49 10.88 -12.20
CA SER A 278 12.79 12.19 -12.76
C SER A 278 13.08 13.25 -11.67
N PRO A 279 14.05 14.16 -11.86
CA PRO A 279 14.43 15.14 -10.85
C PRO A 279 13.28 16.07 -10.42
N ALA A 280 12.40 16.43 -11.35
CA ALA A 280 11.24 17.29 -11.08
C ALA A 280 10.23 16.63 -10.13
N VAL A 281 10.06 15.31 -10.25
CA VAL A 281 9.20 14.53 -9.35
C VAL A 281 9.90 14.28 -8.02
N LYS A 282 11.20 13.98 -8.04
CA LYS A 282 12.00 13.81 -6.81
C LYS A 282 11.99 15.05 -5.91
N SER A 283 12.02 16.26 -6.47
CA SER A 283 11.91 17.49 -5.68
C SER A 283 10.50 17.73 -5.12
N LEU A 284 9.47 17.25 -5.82
CA LEU A 284 8.08 17.41 -5.40
C LEU A 284 7.68 16.39 -4.34
N LEU A 285 8.24 15.18 -4.45
CA LEU A 285 7.99 14.05 -3.55
C LEU A 285 9.14 13.85 -2.54
N SER A 286 10.03 14.82 -2.36
CA SER A 286 11.25 14.66 -1.53
C SER A 286 10.96 14.25 -0.09
N ASP A 287 9.81 14.68 0.42
CA ASP A 287 9.40 14.50 1.81
C ASP A 287 8.67 13.17 2.03
N THR A 288 8.51 12.38 0.96
CA THR A 288 7.78 11.10 1.00
C THR A 288 8.72 9.95 1.35
N LYS A 289 8.19 8.96 2.09
CA LYS A 289 8.92 7.71 2.39
C LYS A 289 9.40 7.04 1.10
N TYR A 290 8.56 7.09 0.05
CA TYR A 290 8.86 6.54 -1.27
C TYR A 290 10.12 7.16 -1.91
N ALA A 291 10.27 8.48 -1.84
CA ALA A 291 11.45 9.14 -2.43
C ALA A 291 12.74 8.76 -1.71
N ARG A 292 12.70 8.59 -0.37
CA ARG A 292 13.84 8.09 0.40
C ARG A 292 14.22 6.68 -0.02
N GLU A 293 13.27 5.75 -0.08
CA GLU A 293 13.52 4.35 -0.48
C GLU A 293 14.07 4.24 -1.90
N THR A 294 13.50 5.00 -2.84
CA THR A 294 13.97 5.04 -4.24
C THR A 294 15.40 5.54 -4.34
N LYS A 295 15.74 6.60 -3.59
CA LYS A 295 17.10 7.15 -3.56
C LYS A 295 18.11 6.13 -3.03
N LEU A 296 17.77 5.41 -1.96
CA LEU A 296 18.64 4.38 -1.40
C LEU A 296 18.90 3.23 -2.39
N MET A 297 17.90 2.85 -3.18
CA MET A 297 18.05 1.85 -4.23
C MET A 297 18.90 2.36 -5.40
N ASP A 298 18.69 3.61 -5.83
CA ASP A 298 19.52 4.25 -6.86
C ASP A 298 20.99 4.32 -6.40
N ASP A 299 21.24 4.75 -5.17
CA ASP A 299 22.58 4.81 -4.57
C ASP A 299 23.23 3.41 -4.50
N PHE A 300 22.48 2.38 -4.12
CA PHE A 300 22.94 0.99 -4.12
C PHE A 300 23.34 0.51 -5.52
N LEU A 301 22.49 0.73 -6.52
CA LEU A 301 22.79 0.36 -7.91
C LEU A 301 23.99 1.13 -8.47
N ASP A 302 24.14 2.40 -8.10
CA ASP A 302 25.28 3.21 -8.51
C ASP A 302 26.60 2.73 -7.89
N GLN A 303 26.60 2.25 -6.64
CA GLN A 303 27.78 1.64 -6.02
C GLN A 303 28.15 0.33 -6.73
N LEU A 304 27.17 -0.50 -7.11
CA LEU A 304 27.41 -1.71 -7.88
C LEU A 304 28.01 -1.40 -9.26
N ARG A 305 27.47 -0.40 -9.99
CA ARG A 305 28.00 0.00 -11.29
C ARG A 305 29.43 0.53 -11.22
N LYS A 306 29.79 1.20 -10.12
CA LYS A 306 31.14 1.75 -9.90
C LYS A 306 32.14 0.72 -9.37
N GLU A 307 31.71 -0.53 -9.13
CA GLU A 307 32.54 -1.63 -8.60
C GLU A 307 33.32 -1.23 -7.34
N THR A 308 32.72 -0.41 -6.47
CA THR A 308 33.41 0.12 -5.28
C THR A 308 33.57 -0.90 -4.17
N ASN A 309 33.05 -2.12 -4.33
CA ASN A 309 32.94 -3.17 -3.31
C ASN A 309 32.25 -2.71 -2.01
N LYS A 310 31.49 -1.60 -2.05
CA LYS A 310 30.75 -1.05 -0.91
C LYS A 310 29.31 -1.56 -0.83
N ALA A 311 28.77 -2.07 -1.94
CA ALA A 311 27.43 -2.63 -2.01
C ALA A 311 27.51 -4.15 -2.10
N THR A 312 26.82 -4.83 -1.19
CA THR A 312 26.75 -6.29 -1.10
C THR A 312 25.30 -6.73 -1.07
N TYR A 313 24.99 -7.87 -1.66
CA TYR A 313 23.67 -8.50 -1.61
C TYR A 313 23.83 -10.00 -1.41
N GLY A 314 22.81 -10.64 -0.83
CA GLY A 314 22.82 -12.07 -0.52
C GLY A 314 22.88 -12.34 0.99
N PRO A 315 22.27 -13.43 1.49
CA PRO A 315 22.15 -13.63 2.93
C PRO A 315 23.47 -13.76 3.68
N ARG A 316 24.45 -14.45 3.10
CA ARG A 316 25.75 -14.70 3.75
C ARG A 316 26.65 -13.48 3.69
N GLU A 317 26.62 -12.80 2.55
CA GLU A 317 27.41 -11.61 2.28
C GLU A 317 26.96 -10.47 3.20
N VAL A 318 25.64 -10.30 3.38
CA VAL A 318 25.07 -9.29 4.28
C VAL A 318 25.42 -9.58 5.74
N GLU A 319 25.34 -10.83 6.20
CA GLU A 319 25.77 -11.19 7.56
C GLU A 319 27.24 -10.91 7.81
N SER A 320 28.10 -11.30 6.87
CA SER A 320 29.54 -11.00 6.94
C SER A 320 29.81 -9.49 6.98
N ALA A 321 29.07 -8.70 6.20
CA ALA A 321 29.19 -7.24 6.21
C ALA A 321 28.74 -6.62 7.54
N VAL A 322 27.68 -7.15 8.16
CA VAL A 322 27.24 -6.73 9.50
C VAL A 322 28.27 -7.14 10.56
N ASP A 323 28.83 -8.34 10.48
CA ASP A 323 29.88 -8.81 11.40
C ASP A 323 31.16 -7.98 11.32
N GLN A 324 31.48 -7.46 10.13
CA GLN A 324 32.58 -6.54 9.92
C GLN A 324 32.28 -5.09 10.38
N GLY A 325 31.05 -4.80 10.82
CA GLY A 325 30.61 -3.46 11.24
C GLY A 325 30.46 -2.47 10.07
N ALA A 326 30.36 -2.96 8.83
CA ALA A 326 30.20 -2.11 7.65
C ALA A 326 28.83 -1.43 7.61
N VAL A 327 27.82 -2.06 8.23
CA VAL A 327 26.47 -1.52 8.42
C VAL A 327 26.38 -0.92 9.82
N GLY A 328 26.15 0.38 9.94
CA GLY A 328 26.15 1.09 11.23
C GLY A 328 27.36 1.97 11.48
N ARG A 329 28.35 1.51 12.25
CA ARG A 329 29.56 2.29 12.57
C ARG A 329 30.31 2.77 11.33
N GLY A 330 30.27 2.00 10.25
CA GLY A 330 30.79 2.37 8.93
C GLY A 330 29.90 3.29 8.10
N GLY A 331 28.73 3.70 8.61
CA GLY A 331 27.73 4.52 7.91
C GLY A 331 26.90 3.77 6.87
N GLY A 332 26.99 2.44 6.81
CA GLY A 332 26.21 1.61 5.88
C GLY A 332 24.74 1.47 6.27
N ILE A 333 23.91 1.20 5.26
CA ILE A 333 22.44 1.10 5.38
C ILE A 333 22.04 -0.34 5.04
N LEU A 334 21.17 -0.94 5.86
CA LEU A 334 20.64 -2.29 5.59
C LEU A 334 19.29 -2.19 4.89
N ILE A 335 19.22 -2.68 3.65
CA ILE A 335 17.98 -2.74 2.87
C ILE A 335 17.43 -4.16 2.91
N MET A 336 16.16 -4.32 3.32
CA MET A 336 15.50 -5.63 3.39
C MET A 336 14.09 -5.59 2.79
N SER A 337 13.65 -6.70 2.22
CA SER A 337 12.28 -6.86 1.74
C SER A 337 11.36 -7.34 2.87
N ASN A 338 10.14 -6.79 2.94
CA ASN A 338 9.14 -7.21 3.93
C ASN A 338 8.82 -8.71 3.86
N ARG A 339 8.96 -9.30 2.67
CA ARG A 339 8.70 -10.72 2.44
C ARG A 339 9.53 -11.64 3.35
N LEU A 340 10.74 -11.23 3.70
CA LEU A 340 11.64 -12.03 4.57
C LEU A 340 11.11 -12.12 6.01
N PHE A 341 10.41 -11.09 6.50
CA PHE A 341 9.79 -11.11 7.83
C PHE A 341 8.44 -11.84 7.84
N ARG A 342 7.88 -12.08 6.65
CA ARG A 342 6.62 -12.82 6.44
C ARG A 342 6.82 -14.27 6.02
N SER A 343 8.05 -14.78 6.04
CA SER A 343 8.31 -16.20 5.78
C SER A 343 7.49 -17.06 6.74
N GLN A 344 7.01 -18.21 6.25
CA GLN A 344 6.33 -19.19 7.12
C GLN A 344 7.33 -19.92 8.03
N ASP A 345 8.62 -19.89 7.70
CA ASP A 345 9.67 -20.45 8.52
C ASP A 345 10.03 -19.50 9.67
N ILE A 346 9.76 -19.96 10.88
CA ILE A 346 10.01 -19.25 12.13
C ILE A 346 11.51 -19.00 12.31
N ALA A 347 12.36 -19.96 11.95
CA ALA A 347 13.80 -19.86 12.13
C ALA A 347 14.39 -18.76 11.23
N GLU A 348 13.98 -18.74 9.97
CA GLU A 348 14.36 -17.69 9.02
C GLU A 348 13.92 -16.30 9.52
N ARG A 349 12.68 -16.17 10.02
CA ARG A 349 12.19 -14.89 10.55
C ARG A 349 13.02 -14.42 11.74
N LYS A 350 13.26 -15.28 12.73
CA LYS A 350 14.06 -14.93 13.92
C LYS A 350 15.48 -14.51 13.53
N ARG A 351 16.08 -15.18 12.55
CA ARG A 351 17.40 -14.81 12.00
C ARG A 351 17.41 -13.39 11.43
N TRP A 352 16.40 -13.03 10.65
CA TRP A 352 16.33 -11.68 10.06
C TRP A 352 15.94 -10.60 11.07
N VAL A 353 15.01 -10.88 11.98
CA VAL A 353 14.63 -9.94 13.07
C VAL A 353 15.84 -9.65 13.95
N SER A 354 16.57 -10.68 14.39
CA SER A 354 17.77 -10.50 15.22
C SER A 354 18.87 -9.74 14.50
N LEU A 355 19.03 -9.92 13.18
CA LEU A 355 19.97 -9.13 12.38
C LEU A 355 19.59 -7.64 12.35
N VAL A 356 18.31 -7.33 12.14
CA VAL A 356 17.79 -5.95 12.14
C VAL A 356 17.96 -5.30 13.51
N ASP A 357 17.59 -6.01 14.58
CA ASP A 357 17.74 -5.52 15.95
C ASP A 357 19.20 -5.28 16.29
N ARG A 358 20.12 -6.18 15.89
CA ARG A 358 21.56 -5.99 16.07
C ARG A 358 22.07 -4.74 15.34
N VAL A 359 21.68 -4.54 14.08
CA VAL A 359 22.12 -3.37 13.31
C VAL A 359 21.61 -2.07 13.94
N ARG A 360 20.35 -2.04 14.38
CA ARG A 360 19.74 -0.85 14.97
C ARG A 360 20.28 -0.55 16.37
N ASP A 361 20.32 -1.56 17.24
CA ASP A 361 20.53 -1.36 18.68
C ASP A 361 22.01 -1.47 19.08
N VAL A 362 22.83 -2.24 18.34
CA VAL A 362 24.26 -2.46 18.67
C VAL A 362 25.19 -1.65 17.76
N GLU A 363 24.97 -1.72 16.44
CA GLU A 363 25.86 -1.06 15.47
C GLU A 363 25.45 0.40 15.19
N GLY A 364 24.24 0.81 15.59
CA GLY A 364 23.71 2.16 15.38
C GLY A 364 23.44 2.48 13.91
N GLY A 365 23.20 1.46 13.09
CA GLY A 365 22.92 1.59 11.67
C GLY A 365 21.47 1.90 11.35
N GLU A 366 21.28 2.54 10.20
CA GLU A 366 19.96 2.82 9.68
C GLU A 366 19.42 1.59 8.96
N VAL A 367 18.27 1.10 9.41
CA VAL A 367 17.47 0.11 8.71
C VAL A 367 16.17 0.81 8.28
N PRO A 368 16.05 1.25 7.02
CA PRO A 368 14.81 1.80 6.51
C PRO A 368 13.72 0.72 6.63
N ASN A 369 12.58 1.10 7.21
CA ASN A 369 11.51 0.15 7.48
C ASN A 369 11.11 -0.57 6.17
N PRO A 370 11.22 -1.90 6.11
CA PRO A 370 11.10 -2.70 4.90
C PRO A 370 9.67 -2.67 4.35
N GLN A 371 9.33 -1.63 3.58
CA GLN A 371 8.09 -1.58 2.80
C GLN A 371 8.37 -1.51 1.29
N PHE A 372 9.47 -2.14 0.87
CA PHE A 372 9.78 -2.31 -0.55
C PHE A 372 8.64 -3.05 -1.25
N ARG A 373 7.96 -2.32 -2.14
CA ARG A 373 6.92 -2.83 -3.02
C ARG A 373 7.52 -3.89 -3.94
N SER A 374 6.83 -5.03 -4.05
CA SER A 374 7.02 -5.99 -5.16
C SER A 374 6.28 -5.52 -6.39
#